data_AF-A0A5P8AVB6-F1
#
_entry.id   AF-A0A5P8AVB6-F1
#
_cell.length_a   1.000
_cell.length_b   1.000
_cell.length_c   1.000
_cell.angle_alpha   90.00
_cell.angle_beta   90.00
_cell.angle_gamma   90.00
#
_symmetry.space_group_name_H-M   'P 1'
#
loop_
_entity.id
_entity.type
_entity.pdbx_description
1 polymer ?
#
loop_
_entity_poly.entity_id
_entity_poly.type
_entity_poly.pdbx_seq_one_letter_code
_entity_poly.pdbx_strand_id
1 'polypeptide(L)'
;MRSIKKTKNKHQQNLITLISTLNYVNLNLEQYTQSDILHYFNGNMKRNGQKPIKLKTLQNYLYKLEKIFKVTNNYHRHLGVNMGTEIYYSLKYTKKECYRIINKHFRDKKKNRYKNRVNDYLK
;
A
#
# COMPACT_ATOMS: atom_id res chain seq x y z
N MET A 1 -1.77 -33.77 -6.68
CA MET A 1 -0.84 -32.63 -6.49
C MET A 1 -1.43 -31.65 -5.48
N ARG A 2 -0.84 -31.52 -4.27
CA ARG A 2 -1.22 -30.44 -3.36
C ARG A 2 -0.92 -29.11 -4.06
N SER A 3 -1.94 -28.27 -4.29
CA SER A 3 -1.67 -26.91 -4.74
C SER A 3 -0.85 -26.24 -3.65
N ILE A 4 0.44 -26.01 -3.90
CA ILE A 4 1.27 -25.21 -3.00
C ILE A 4 0.69 -23.81 -3.14
N LYS A 5 -0.26 -23.47 -2.27
CA LYS A 5 -0.88 -22.15 -2.19
C LYS A 5 0.28 -21.18 -2.00
N LYS A 6 0.70 -20.49 -3.08
CA LYS A 6 1.79 -19.51 -3.02
C LYS A 6 1.46 -18.58 -1.87
N THR A 7 2.25 -18.64 -0.81
CA THR A 7 2.16 -17.72 0.33
C THR A 7 2.49 -16.34 -0.20
N LYS A 8 1.47 -15.62 -0.66
CA LYS A 8 1.60 -14.24 -1.09
C LYS A 8 2.01 -13.43 0.13
N ASN A 9 3.05 -12.62 -0.02
CA ASN A 9 3.52 -11.76 1.06
C ASN A 9 2.35 -10.83 1.48
N LYS A 10 1.84 -11.03 2.70
CA LYS A 10 0.68 -10.29 3.22
C LYS A 10 0.88 -8.78 3.13
N HIS A 11 2.09 -8.31 3.46
CA HIS A 11 2.40 -6.88 3.39
C HIS A 11 2.37 -6.34 1.95
N GLN A 12 2.92 -7.10 0.99
CA GLN A 12 2.83 -6.76 -0.44
C GLN A 12 1.38 -6.69 -0.92
N GLN A 13 0.56 -7.69 -0.57
CA GLN A 13 -0.85 -7.71 -0.95
C GLN A 13 -1.61 -6.51 -0.39
N ASN A 14 -1.33 -6.13 0.86
CA ASN A 14 -1.96 -4.97 1.50
C ASN A 14 -1.59 -3.66 0.79
N LEU A 15 -0.33 -3.49 0.37
CA LEU A 15 0.09 -2.31 -0.40
C LEU A 15 -0.60 -2.25 -1.78
N ILE A 16 -0.75 -3.39 -2.45
CA ILE A 16 -1.47 -3.48 -3.73
C ILE A 16 -2.96 -3.13 -3.54
N THR A 17 -3.61 -3.69 -2.52
CA THR A 17 -5.00 -3.35 -2.18
C THR A 17 -5.14 -1.86 -1.87
N LEU A 18 -4.17 -1.27 -1.16
CA LEU A 18 -4.21 0.16 -0.83
C LEU A 18 -4.12 1.03 -2.08
N ILE A 19 -3.25 0.70 -3.04
CA ILE A 19 -3.21 1.40 -4.34
C ILE A 19 -4.56 1.32 -5.06
N SER A 20 -5.24 0.17 -5.05
CA SER A 20 -6.59 0.04 -5.60
C SER A 20 -7.59 0.93 -4.88
N THR A 21 -7.52 0.96 -3.55
CA THR A 21 -8.41 1.78 -2.71
C THR A 21 -8.20 3.27 -2.99
N LEU A 22 -6.95 3.75 -3.05
CA LEU A 22 -6.65 5.14 -3.39
C LEU A 22 -7.14 5.50 -4.78
N ASN A 23 -6.92 4.63 -5.77
CA ASN A 23 -7.43 4.85 -7.13
C ASN A 23 -8.96 4.96 -7.17
N TYR A 24 -9.67 4.13 -6.40
CA TYR A 24 -11.12 4.19 -6.32
C TYR A 24 -11.57 5.50 -5.65
N VAL A 25 -11.04 5.79 -4.47
CA VAL A 25 -11.39 6.98 -3.70
C VAL A 25 -11.13 8.26 -4.50
N ASN A 26 -9.99 8.38 -5.18
CA ASN A 26 -9.67 9.53 -6.04
C ASN A 26 -10.61 9.70 -7.24
N LEU A 27 -11.23 8.62 -7.74
CA LEU A 27 -12.13 8.67 -8.90
C LEU A 27 -13.59 8.87 -8.52
N ASN A 28 -13.97 8.57 -7.27
CA ASN A 28 -15.38 8.49 -6.87
C ASN A 28 -15.76 9.48 -5.77
N LEU A 29 -14.79 10.02 -5.03
CA LEU A 29 -15.03 10.98 -3.97
C LEU A 29 -14.37 12.31 -4.32
N GLU A 30 -15.15 13.38 -4.26
CA GLU A 30 -14.63 14.75 -4.44
C GLU A 30 -13.72 15.16 -3.27
N GLN A 31 -14.09 14.76 -2.05
CA GLN A 31 -13.33 14.98 -0.83
C GLN A 31 -13.38 13.73 0.04
N TYR A 32 -12.29 13.45 0.76
CA TYR A 32 -12.21 12.30 1.65
C TYR A 32 -11.15 12.50 2.72
N THR A 33 -11.28 11.74 3.80
CA THR A 33 -10.35 11.70 4.94
C THR A 33 -9.56 10.39 4.96
N GLN A 34 -8.57 10.29 5.87
CA GLN A 34 -7.90 9.01 6.10
C GLN A 34 -8.86 7.96 6.67
N SER A 35 -9.94 8.38 7.35
CA SER A 35 -10.98 7.48 7.86
C SER A 35 -11.75 6.84 6.72
N ASP A 36 -12.07 7.60 5.67
CA ASP A 36 -12.77 7.07 4.48
C ASP A 36 -11.89 6.05 3.76
N ILE A 37 -10.61 6.38 3.54
CA ILE A 37 -9.65 5.44 2.98
C ILE A 37 -9.57 4.18 3.84
N LEU A 38 -9.53 4.32 5.17
CA LEU A 38 -9.51 3.20 6.11
C LEU A 38 -10.76 2.34 5.98
N HIS A 39 -11.94 2.94 5.84
CA HIS A 39 -13.22 2.26 5.67
C HIS A 39 -13.19 1.38 4.42
N TYR A 40 -12.90 1.95 3.25
CA TYR A 40 -12.84 1.21 1.99
C TYR A 40 -11.73 0.16 1.99
N PHE A 41 -10.55 0.49 2.54
CA PHE A 41 -9.45 -0.44 2.65
C PHE A 41 -9.82 -1.65 3.52
N ASN A 42 -10.41 -1.41 4.69
CA ASN A 42 -10.86 -2.48 5.59
C ASN A 42 -12.00 -3.31 5.00
N GLY A 43 -12.90 -2.71 4.22
CA GLY A 43 -13.90 -3.43 3.44
C GLY A 43 -13.25 -4.45 2.49
N ASN A 44 -12.23 -4.03 1.74
CA ASN A 44 -11.46 -4.92 0.86
C ASN A 44 -10.68 -5.99 1.64
N MET A 45 -10.15 -5.66 2.83
CA MET A 45 -9.47 -6.62 3.70
C MET A 45 -10.43 -7.73 4.16
N LYS A 46 -11.64 -7.38 4.61
CA LYS A 46 -12.67 -8.34 5.02
C LYS A 46 -13.06 -9.28 3.88
N ARG A 47 -13.31 -8.75 2.67
CA ARG A 47 -13.61 -9.54 1.46
C ARG A 47 -12.49 -10.54 1.11
N ASN A 48 -11.24 -10.19 1.43
CA ASN A 48 -10.07 -11.07 1.24
C ASN A 48 -9.82 -12.03 2.43
N GLY A 49 -10.75 -12.13 3.39
CA GLY A 49 -10.60 -12.97 4.59
C GLY A 49 -9.54 -12.46 5.57
N GLN A 50 -9.18 -11.17 5.50
CA GLN A 50 -8.19 -10.56 6.39
C GLN A 50 -8.84 -9.70 7.47
N LYS A 51 -8.21 -9.65 8.65
CA LYS A 51 -8.63 -8.77 9.75
C LYS A 51 -8.45 -7.29 9.35
N PRO A 52 -9.40 -6.41 9.72
CA PRO A 52 -9.26 -4.96 9.58
C PRO A 52 -8.00 -4.43 10.28
N ILE A 53 -7.49 -3.30 9.80
CA ILE A 53 -6.35 -2.59 10.38
C ILE A 53 -6.79 -1.32 11.10
N LYS A 54 -5.92 -0.80 11.96
CA LYS A 54 -6.07 0.50 12.63
C LYS A 54 -5.53 1.62 11.74
N LEU A 55 -5.98 2.85 12.01
CA LEU A 55 -5.56 4.06 11.29
C LEU A 55 -4.03 4.25 11.25
N LYS A 56 -3.34 4.03 12.38
CA LYS A 56 -1.87 4.12 12.44
C LYS A 56 -1.17 3.18 11.46
N THR A 57 -1.72 1.98 11.28
CA THR A 57 -1.19 1.01 10.31
C THR A 57 -1.41 1.48 8.87
N LEU A 58 -2.56 2.11 8.58
CA LEU A 58 -2.83 2.71 7.27
C LEU A 58 -1.85 3.83 6.97
N GLN A 59 -1.62 4.74 7.92
CA GLN A 59 -0.64 5.83 7.80
C GLN A 59 0.76 5.29 7.50
N ASN A 60 1.19 4.21 8.16
CA ASN A 60 2.47 3.56 7.86
C ASN A 60 2.53 3.00 6.43
N TYR A 61 1.42 2.53 5.88
CA TYR A 61 1.39 2.09 4.48
C TYR A 61 1.44 3.27 3.51
N LEU A 62 0.70 4.35 3.78
CA LEU A 62 0.73 5.58 2.98
C LEU A 62 2.14 6.20 2.94
N TYR A 63 2.81 6.24 4.10
CA TYR A 63 4.22 6.66 4.20
C TYR A 63 5.14 5.80 3.32
N LYS A 64 4.97 4.48 3.33
CA LYS A 64 5.79 3.58 2.51
C LYS A 64 5.55 3.79 1.03
N LEU A 65 4.29 3.96 0.61
CA LEU A 65 3.94 4.22 -0.79
C LEU A 65 4.62 5.49 -1.33
N GLU A 66 4.68 6.53 -0.51
CA GLU A 66 5.32 7.79 -0.87
C GLU A 66 6.85 7.73 -0.78
N LYS A 67 7.41 7.38 0.38
CA LYS A 67 8.86 7.50 0.62
C LYS A 67 9.68 6.36 0.05
N ILE A 68 9.19 5.13 0.18
CA ILE A 68 9.93 3.92 -0.24
C ILE A 68 9.66 3.60 -1.70
N PHE A 69 8.38 3.49 -2.05
CA PHE A 69 7.98 3.09 -3.40
C PHE A 69 7.91 4.28 -4.37
N LYS A 70 7.72 5.50 -3.87
CA LYS A 70 7.60 6.74 -4.66
C LYS A 70 6.50 6.63 -5.74
N VAL A 71 5.39 5.96 -5.38
CA VAL A 71 4.24 5.71 -6.28
C VAL A 71 3.03 6.58 -5.97
N THR A 72 3.03 7.28 -4.83
CA THR A 72 2.00 8.26 -4.48
C THR A 72 2.64 9.62 -4.22
N ASN A 73 1.90 10.69 -4.55
CA ASN A 73 2.16 12.02 -4.03
C ASN A 73 1.13 12.28 -2.93
N ASN A 74 1.61 12.51 -1.72
CA ASN A 74 0.77 12.74 -0.55
C ASN A 74 0.74 14.25 -0.30
N TYR A 75 -0.45 14.83 -0.36
CA TYR A 75 -0.70 16.23 -0.07
C TYR A 75 -1.53 16.34 1.21
N HIS A 76 -1.09 17.22 2.11
CA HIS A 76 -1.73 17.51 3.38
C HIS A 76 -1.67 19.02 3.62
N ARG A 77 -2.83 19.67 3.72
CA ARG A 77 -2.94 21.09 4.03
C ARG A 77 -3.88 21.28 5.20
N HIS A 78 -3.37 21.86 6.28
CA HIS A 78 -4.19 22.29 7.39
C HIS A 78 -5.03 23.50 6.94
N LEU A 79 -6.36 23.38 7.01
CA LEU A 79 -7.29 24.41 6.56
C LEU A 79 -7.68 25.38 7.69
N GLY A 80 -7.30 25.09 8.94
CA GLY A 80 -7.60 25.90 10.12
C GLY A 80 -8.37 25.12 11.18
N VAL A 81 -8.51 25.71 12.37
CA VAL A 81 -9.07 25.05 13.56
C VAL A 81 -10.48 24.47 13.31
N ASN A 82 -11.29 25.16 12.50
CA ASN A 82 -12.68 24.78 12.23
C ASN A 82 -12.86 23.97 10.92
N MET A 83 -11.86 23.98 10.03
CA MET A 83 -11.96 23.40 8.68
C MET A 83 -11.18 22.08 8.54
N GLY A 84 -10.37 21.72 9.54
CA GLY A 84 -9.63 20.45 9.56
C GLY A 84 -8.43 20.42 8.61
N THR A 85 -8.16 19.27 7.99
CA THR A 85 -7.03 19.06 7.08
C THR A 85 -7.51 18.52 5.75
N GLU A 86 -7.23 19.25 4.68
CA GLU A 86 -7.37 18.79 3.31
C GLU A 86 -6.28 17.77 3.02
N ILE A 87 -6.66 16.60 2.52
CA ILE A 87 -5.70 15.56 2.16
C ILE A 87 -5.97 15.03 0.76
N TYR A 88 -4.90 14.71 0.05
CA TYR A 88 -5.01 14.05 -1.25
C TYR A 88 -3.86 13.07 -1.43
N TYR A 89 -4.15 11.81 -1.78
CA TYR A 89 -3.15 10.78 -2.07
C TYR A 89 -3.24 10.41 -3.55
N SER A 90 -2.59 11.19 -4.40
CA SER A 90 -2.62 10.95 -5.84
C SER A 90 -1.66 9.82 -6.22
N LEU A 91 -2.06 8.99 -7.20
CA LEU A 91 -1.14 8.03 -7.78
C LEU A 91 -0.22 8.77 -8.75
N LYS A 92 1.10 8.62 -8.59
CA LYS A 92 2.11 9.22 -9.49
C LYS A 92 2.12 8.55 -10.86
N TYR A 93 1.70 7.29 -10.92
CA TYR A 93 1.65 6.48 -12.13
C TYR A 93 0.28 5.81 -12.26
N THR A 94 0.02 5.21 -13.43
CA THR A 94 -1.18 4.38 -13.59
C THR A 94 -1.21 3.27 -12.54
N LYS A 95 -2.42 2.84 -12.14
CA LYS A 95 -2.63 1.76 -11.17
C LYS A 95 -1.78 0.51 -11.47
N LYS A 96 -1.72 0.12 -12.75
CA LYS A 96 -0.94 -1.04 -13.24
C LYS A 96 0.56 -0.85 -13.00
N GLU A 97 1.06 0.36 -13.23
CA GLU A 97 2.46 0.68 -13.08
C GLU A 97 2.89 0.75 -11.61
N CYS A 98 2.04 1.32 -10.74
CA CYS A 98 2.22 1.24 -9.29
C CYS A 98 2.34 -0.22 -8.80
N TYR A 99 1.49 -1.12 -9.29
CA TYR A 99 1.61 -2.55 -8.97
C TYR A 99 2.93 -3.14 -9.45
N ARG A 100 3.38 -2.80 -10.66
CA ARG A 100 4.64 -3.28 -11.22
C ARG A 100 5.83 -2.90 -10.34
N ILE A 101 5.88 -1.64 -9.89
CA ILE A 101 6.93 -1.10 -9.02
C ILE A 101 6.95 -1.83 -7.67
N ILE A 102 5.80 -1.94 -7.00
CA ILE A 102 5.70 -2.65 -5.71
C ILE A 102 6.14 -4.11 -5.88
N ASN A 103 5.61 -4.81 -6.90
CA ASN A 103 5.94 -6.22 -7.14
C ASN A 103 7.42 -6.42 -7.48
N LYS A 104 8.04 -5.49 -8.21
CA LYS A 104 9.49 -5.51 -8.50
C LYS A 104 10.29 -5.41 -7.21
N HIS A 105 10.00 -4.45 -6.34
CA HIS A 105 10.70 -4.27 -5.06
C HIS A 105 10.68 -5.54 -4.19
N PHE A 106 9.54 -6.20 -4.03
CA PHE A 106 9.45 -7.43 -3.24
C PHE A 106 10.19 -8.62 -3.89
N ARG A 107 10.21 -8.70 -5.23
CA ARG A 107 11.00 -9.71 -5.96
C ARG A 107 12.50 -9.49 -5.73
N ASP A 108 12.97 -8.26 -5.87
CA ASP A 108 14.39 -7.91 -5.70
C ASP A 108 14.83 -8.14 -4.25
N LYS A 109 14.00 -7.74 -3.27
CA LYS A 109 14.24 -8.05 -1.85
C LYS A 109 14.36 -9.56 -1.58
N LYS A 110 13.57 -10.39 -2.26
CA LYS A 110 13.67 -11.86 -2.12
C LYS A 110 14.98 -12.38 -2.73
N LYS A 111 15.36 -11.89 -3.92
CA LYS A 111 16.62 -12.26 -4.58
C LYS A 111 17.83 -11.87 -3.73
N ASN A 112 17.85 -10.67 -3.18
CA ASN A 112 18.97 -10.19 -2.36
C ASN A 112 19.12 -11.01 -1.08
N ARG A 113 18.02 -11.36 -0.39
CA ARG A 113 18.08 -12.26 0.78
C ARG A 113 18.66 -13.64 0.45
N TYR A 114 18.33 -14.18 -0.72
CA TYR A 114 18.89 -15.44 -1.18
C TYR A 114 20.40 -15.32 -1.43
N LYS A 115 20.83 -14.28 -2.15
CA LYS A 115 22.26 -14.00 -2.40
C LYS A 115 23.05 -13.86 -1.11
N ASN A 116 22.55 -13.08 -0.15
CA ASN A 116 23.20 -12.91 1.15
C ASN A 116 23.36 -14.25 1.85
N ARG A 117 22.30 -15.06 1.92
CA ARG A 117 22.37 -16.39 2.54
C ARG A 117 23.40 -17.31 1.86
N VAL A 118 23.48 -17.31 0.52
CA VAL A 118 24.49 -18.10 -0.21
C VAL A 118 25.89 -17.59 0.12
N ASN A 119 26.11 -16.28 0.11
CA ASN A 119 27.41 -15.68 0.45
C ASN A 119 27.83 -15.97 1.89
N ASP A 120 26.88 -16.00 2.84
CA ASP A 120 27.14 -16.34 4.24
C ASP A 120 27.55 -17.82 4.40
N TYR A 121 27.05 -18.73 3.55
CA TYR A 121 27.47 -20.13 3.53
C TYR A 121 28.83 -20.36 2.84
N LEU A 122 29.24 -19.46 1.95
CA LEU A 122 30.50 -19.55 1.20
C LEU A 122 31.67 -18.80 1.89
N LYS A 123 31.40 -18.11 2.99
CA LYS A 123 32.40 -17.52 3.88
C LYS A 123 33.00 -18.58 4.80
#